data_AF-A0A1R1PWM4-F1
#
_entry.id   AF-A0A1R1PWM4-F1
#
_cell.length_a   1.000
_cell.length_b   1.000
_cell.length_c   1.000
_cell.angle_alpha   90.00
_cell.angle_beta   90.00
_cell.angle_gamma   90.00
#
_symmetry.space_group_name_H-M   'P 1'
#
loop_
_entity.id
_entity.type
_entity.pdbx_description
1 polymer ?
#
loop_
_entity_poly.entity_id
_entity_poly.type
_entity_poly.pdbx_seq_one_letter_code
_entity_poly.pdbx_strand_id
1 'polypeptide(L)'
;MIQSSMKMKLNPVNFYTLKSVQILRKYMVFFDCLFSYGDFFRSKDGLMFISDYQNYKTTVEAMYEHKTQLVWYRRLFIIFSRYMYINTYDLVI
;
A
#
# COMPACT_ATOMS: atom_id res chain seq x y z
N MET A 1 -23.47 3.92 -31.10
CA MET A 1 -23.62 4.27 -29.67
C MET A 1 -24.19 3.05 -28.96
N ILE A 2 -23.35 2.12 -28.50
CA ILE A 2 -23.80 0.85 -27.91
C ILE A 2 -23.94 1.06 -26.41
N GLN A 3 -25.17 1.13 -25.93
CA GLN A 3 -25.48 0.98 -24.50
C GLN A 3 -25.43 -0.51 -24.16
N SER A 4 -24.25 -1.03 -23.80
CA SER A 4 -24.15 -2.34 -23.17
C SER A 4 -24.54 -2.20 -21.69
N SER A 5 -25.85 -2.21 -21.41
CA SER A 5 -26.38 -2.27 -20.04
C SER A 5 -26.25 -3.70 -19.49
N MET A 6 -25.02 -4.14 -19.27
CA MET A 6 -24.76 -5.42 -18.61
C MET A 6 -24.90 -5.20 -17.10
N LYS A 7 -26.08 -5.52 -16.54
CA LYS A 7 -26.30 -5.51 -15.09
C LYS A 7 -25.54 -6.69 -14.48
N MET A 8 -24.30 -6.47 -14.08
CA MET A 8 -23.56 -7.43 -13.27
C MET A 8 -24.21 -7.50 -11.88
N LYS A 9 -24.76 -8.66 -11.52
CA LYS A 9 -25.06 -8.99 -10.13
C LYS A 9 -23.72 -9.18 -9.41
N LEU A 10 -23.18 -8.09 -8.88
CA LEU A 10 -22.04 -8.17 -7.98
C LEU A 10 -22.57 -8.69 -6.64
N ASN A 11 -21.96 -9.75 -6.12
CA ASN A 11 -22.09 -10.08 -4.71
C ASN A 11 -21.63 -8.85 -3.89
N PRO A 12 -22.09 -8.66 -2.64
CA PRO A 12 -21.53 -7.60 -1.80
C PRO A 12 -20.01 -7.82 -1.69
N VAL A 13 -19.24 -6.90 -2.26
CA VAL A 13 -17.78 -6.88 -2.24
C VAL A 13 -17.36 -5.65 -1.46
N ASN A 14 -16.56 -5.86 -0.42
CA ASN A 14 -16.02 -4.77 0.39
C ASN A 14 -14.92 -4.06 -0.39
N PHE A 15 -15.04 -2.75 -0.54
CA PHE A 15 -14.05 -1.95 -1.27
C PHE A 15 -13.09 -1.28 -0.30
N TYR A 16 -11.80 -1.54 -0.49
CA TYR A 16 -10.73 -0.96 0.34
C TYR A 16 -9.88 0.00 -0.50
N THR A 17 -9.57 1.16 0.06
CA THR A 17 -8.67 2.14 -0.57
C THR A 17 -7.44 2.37 0.27
N LEU A 18 -6.29 2.56 -0.38
CA LEU A 18 -5.04 2.80 0.32
C LEU A 18 -5.12 4.14 1.05
N LYS A 19 -4.88 4.11 2.37
CA LYS A 19 -4.96 5.29 3.22
C LYS A 19 -3.86 6.29 2.85
N SER A 20 -4.26 7.54 2.61
CA SER A 20 -3.32 8.63 2.38
C SER A 20 -2.76 9.15 3.70
N VAL A 21 -1.44 9.12 3.84
CA VAL A 21 -0.72 9.60 5.03
C VAL A 21 0.18 10.79 4.71
N GLN A 22 0.52 11.55 5.76
CA GLN A 22 1.39 12.73 5.67
C GLN A 22 2.78 12.37 5.12
N ILE A 23 3.42 13.33 4.45
CA ILE A 23 4.73 13.12 3.83
C ILE A 23 5.82 12.72 4.84
N LEU A 24 5.80 13.30 6.03
CA LEU A 24 6.73 12.95 7.11
C LEU A 24 6.61 11.47 7.46
N ARG A 25 5.37 10.99 7.63
CA ARG A 25 5.08 9.58 7.92
C ARG A 25 5.52 8.63 6.81
N LYS A 26 5.51 9.08 5.54
CA LYS A 26 5.99 8.27 4.41
C LYS A 26 7.49 7.95 4.49
N TYR A 27 8.28 8.77 5.20
CA TYR A 27 9.74 8.65 5.28
C TYR A 27 10.28 8.36 6.68
N MET A 28 9.41 8.24 7.68
CA MET A 28 9.79 7.95 9.07
C MET A 28 9.94 6.45 9.38
N VAL A 29 9.81 5.56 8.38
CA VAL A 29 9.96 4.09 8.41
C VAL A 29 9.64 3.46 9.78
N PHE A 30 10.64 3.29 10.64
CA PHE A 30 10.51 2.68 11.98
C PHE A 30 9.49 3.37 12.88
N PHE A 31 9.48 4.70 12.92
CA PHE A 31 8.50 5.44 13.72
C PHE A 31 7.10 5.34 13.12
N ASP A 32 6.98 5.23 11.79
CA ASP A 32 5.68 5.09 11.15
C ASP A 32 5.01 3.74 11.44
N CYS A 33 5.77 2.69 11.75
CA CYS A 33 5.22 1.43 12.24
C CYS A 33 4.37 1.65 13.50
N LEU A 34 4.89 2.35 14.51
CA LEU A 34 4.19 2.62 15.77
C LEU A 34 2.89 3.41 15.53
N PHE A 35 2.95 4.45 14.68
CA PHE A 35 1.77 5.24 14.33
C PHE A 35 0.75 4.42 13.53
N SER A 36 1.20 3.55 12.63
CA SER A 36 0.32 2.71 11.80
C SER A 36 -0.41 1.65 12.62
N TYR A 37 0.24 1.06 13.62
CA TYR A 37 -0.43 0.18 14.59
C TYR A 37 -1.49 0.94 15.40
N GLY A 38 -1.15 2.12 15.93
CA GLY A 38 -2.10 2.96 16.66
C GLY A 38 -3.32 3.36 15.82
N ASP A 39 -3.10 3.70 14.55
CA ASP A 39 -4.19 3.98 13.60
C ASP A 39 -5.05 2.74 13.33
N PHE A 40 -4.42 1.57 13.16
CA PHE A 40 -5.14 0.32 12.92
C PHE A 40 -6.07 -0.05 14.08
N PHE A 41 -5.62 0.08 15.33
CA PHE A 41 -6.50 -0.14 16.49
C PHE A 41 -7.67 0.84 16.58
N ARG A 42 -7.55 2.02 15.97
CA ARG A 42 -8.63 3.02 15.90
C ARG A 42 -9.58 2.76 14.73
N SER A 43 -9.10 2.16 13.64
CA SER A 43 -9.89 1.81 12.47
C SER A 43 -10.61 0.48 12.69
N LYS A 44 -11.93 0.50 12.90
CA LYS A 44 -12.71 -0.74 13.12
C LYS A 44 -12.73 -1.69 11.91
N ASP A 45 -12.76 -1.13 10.70
CA ASP A 45 -12.88 -1.89 9.44
C ASP A 45 -11.64 -1.72 8.55
N GLY A 46 -10.51 -1.31 9.12
CA GLY A 46 -9.27 -1.14 8.38
C GLY A 46 -8.55 -2.46 8.12
N LEU A 47 -7.82 -2.54 7.01
CA LEU A 47 -6.89 -3.63 6.73
C LEU A 47 -5.45 -3.13 6.77
N MET A 48 -4.55 -3.89 7.39
CA MET A 48 -3.13 -3.60 7.41
C MET A 48 -2.33 -4.79 6.91
N PHE A 49 -1.54 -4.57 5.87
CA PHE A 49 -0.63 -5.55 5.31
C PHE A 49 0.80 -5.15 5.68
N ILE A 50 1.51 -6.08 6.30
CA ILE A 50 2.90 -5.91 6.71
C ILE A 50 3.74 -6.88 5.88
N SER A 51 4.71 -6.35 5.17
CA SER A 51 5.68 -7.14 4.41
C SER A 51 6.71 -7.71 5.36
N ASP A 52 6.85 -9.03 5.33
CA ASP A 52 7.99 -9.71 5.95
C ASP A 52 9.27 -9.50 5.11
N TYR A 53 10.39 -9.97 5.65
CA TYR A 53 11.69 -9.83 4.98
C TYR A 53 11.70 -10.49 3.60
N GLN A 54 11.04 -11.64 3.44
CA GLN A 54 11.01 -12.36 2.17
C GLN A 54 10.23 -11.60 1.10
N ASN A 55 9.02 -11.11 1.43
CA ASN A 55 8.23 -10.30 0.51
C ASN A 55 8.91 -8.97 0.17
N TYR A 56 9.60 -8.35 1.14
CA TYR A 56 10.42 -7.17 0.87
C TYR A 56 11.51 -7.50 -0.15
N LYS A 57 12.27 -8.57 0.06
CA LYS A 57 13.33 -9.01 -0.85
C LYS A 57 12.80 -9.27 -2.26
N THR A 58 11.71 -10.02 -2.38
CA THR A 58 11.06 -10.32 -3.66
C THR A 58 10.57 -9.05 -4.36
N THR A 59 10.01 -8.10 -3.63
CA THR A 59 9.57 -6.80 -4.18
C THR A 59 10.76 -6.01 -4.72
N VAL A 60 11.86 -5.98 -3.96
CA VAL A 60 13.10 -5.31 -4.37
C VAL A 60 13.66 -5.96 -5.64
N GLU A 61 13.81 -7.28 -5.67
CA GLU A 61 14.27 -8.04 -6.84
C GLU A 61 13.40 -7.74 -8.07
N ALA A 62 12.08 -7.77 -7.95
CA ALA A 62 11.16 -7.43 -9.02
C ALA A 62 11.34 -5.99 -9.53
N MET A 63 11.57 -5.02 -8.63
CA MET A 63 11.85 -3.63 -9.02
C MET A 63 13.19 -3.48 -9.76
N TYR A 64 14.20 -4.29 -9.42
CA TYR A 64 15.52 -4.27 -10.08
C TYR A 64 15.49 -4.81 -11.51
N GLU A 65 14.50 -5.64 -11.87
CA GLU A 65 14.30 -6.06 -13.27
C GLU A 65 13.90 -4.89 -14.18
N HIS A 66 13.24 -3.86 -13.65
CA HIS A 66 12.82 -2.67 -14.38
C HIS A 66 13.93 -1.62 -14.51
N LYS A 67 15.09 -2.00 -15.07
CA LYS A 67 16.33 -1.20 -15.08
C LYS A 67 16.18 0.23 -15.64
N THR A 68 15.49 0.41 -16.77
CA THR A 68 15.28 1.74 -17.39
C THR A 68 14.37 2.64 -16.56
N GLN A 69 13.54 2.03 -15.73
CA GLN A 69 12.60 2.69 -14.85
C GLN A 69 13.21 2.93 -13.45
N LEU A 70 14.17 2.11 -12.98
CA LEU A 70 14.78 2.23 -11.66
C LEU A 70 15.84 3.36 -11.55
N VAL A 71 15.39 4.59 -11.76
CA VAL A 71 16.16 5.83 -11.56
C VAL A 71 16.45 6.10 -10.08
N TRP A 72 17.45 6.94 -9.80
CA TRP A 72 18.04 7.14 -8.46
C TRP A 72 17.01 7.44 -7.36
N TYR A 73 15.98 8.24 -7.63
CA TYR A 73 14.97 8.59 -6.62
C TYR A 73 14.07 7.38 -6.24
N ARG A 74 13.93 6.37 -7.11
CA ARG A 74 13.19 5.13 -6.78
C ARG A 74 13.99 4.24 -5.84
N ARG A 75 15.32 4.32 -5.88
CA ARG A 75 16.18 3.66 -4.89
C ARG A 75 15.97 4.26 -3.51
N LEU A 76 15.81 5.58 -3.42
CA LEU A 76 15.41 6.25 -2.18
C LEU A 76 14.01 5.82 -1.72
N PHE A 77 13.06 5.68 -2.66
CA PHE A 77 11.74 5.14 -2.34
C PHE A 77 11.83 3.73 -1.74
N ILE A 78 12.61 2.83 -2.32
CA ILE A 78 12.77 1.46 -1.79
C ILE A 78 13.26 1.46 -0.34
N ILE A 79 14.19 2.36 0.01
CA ILE A 79 14.80 2.41 1.34
C ILE A 79 13.89 3.13 2.36
N PHE A 80 13.31 4.25 1.97
CA PHE A 80 12.66 5.17 2.92
C PHE A 80 11.14 5.11 2.89
N SER A 81 10.52 4.50 1.88
CA SER A 81 9.06 4.49 1.75
C SER A 81 8.42 3.50 2.71
N ARG A 82 7.46 3.98 3.50
CA ARG A 82 6.61 3.09 4.32
C ARG A 82 5.96 1.98 3.50
N TYR A 83 5.62 2.22 2.23
CA TYR A 83 4.83 1.30 1.41
C TYR A 83 5.58 0.01 1.05
N MET A 84 6.90 -0.01 1.24
CA MET A 84 7.71 -1.22 1.13
C MET A 84 7.54 -2.17 2.32
N TYR A 85 7.02 -1.65 3.43
CA TYR A 85 6.95 -2.35 4.71
C TYR A 85 5.51 -2.51 5.21
N ILE A 86 4.70 -1.45 5.14
CA ILE A 86 3.35 -1.39 5.70
C ILE A 86 2.40 -0.66 4.75
N ASN A 87 1.30 -1.34 4.41
CA ASN A 87 0.20 -0.79 3.64
C ASN A 87 -1.11 -0.87 4.44
N THR A 88 -1.72 0.28 4.68
CA THR A 88 -2.98 0.41 5.44
C THR A 88 -4.09 0.83 4.50
N TYR A 89 -5.24 0.17 4.59
CA TYR A 89 -6.40 0.41 3.76
C TYR A 89 -7.63 0.70 4.62
N ASP A 90 -8.45 1.63 4.17
CA ASP A 90 -9.73 1.96 4.80
C ASP A 90 -10.88 1.43 3.94
N LEU A 91 -11.91 0.89 4.60
CA LEU A 91 -13.16 0.44 3.97
C LEU A 91 -13.93 1.65 3.43
N VAL A 92 -14.37 1.57 2.18
CA VAL A 92 -15.15 2.62 1.50
C VAL A 92 -16.62 2.24 1.37
N ILE A 93 -16.90 0.97 1.08
CA ILE A 93 -18.24 0.42 0.83
C ILE A 93 -18.30 -0.98 1.42
#